data_AF-A0A370N733-F1
#
_entry.id   AF-A0A370N733-F1
#
_cell.length_a   1.000
_cell.length_b   1.000
_cell.length_c   1.000
_cell.angle_alpha   90.00
_cell.angle_beta   90.00
_cell.angle_gamma   90.00
#
_symmetry.space_group_name_H-M   'P 1'
#
loop_
_entity.id
_entity.type
_entity.pdbx_description
1 polymer ?
#
loop_
_entity_poly.entity_id
_entity_poly.type
_entity_poly.pdbx_seq_one_letter_code
_entity_poly.pdbx_strand_id
1 'polypeptide(L)'
;MSLILKITDTTFTDATLPVLQRDGLVDAGMKFLFDFADPYCWPKQAAPVNNDQFTNLVSGGAAAVTFLAAPSTMTFATGGIGFDTETNEGILLPNSGNLPANNQGFVFCIWLKHLAQADQTSVSAVGGYSYQLGTSNQYAIIGQNSSNTYRMYANGQSVSVPFPANGAILQLAVAVVKVGSNMVLRAYMNGAQYGADVGLGAASTFSLNQVASAQMACPELGFLAGAGQGWVGSIYRTWLDDTGSTGVDPLAILQADYAVNSARFT
;
A
#
# COMPACT_ATOMS: atom_id res chain seq x y z
N MET A 1 -17.07 -27.40 0.49
CA MET A 1 -17.11 -26.18 1.31
C MET A 1 -17.67 -26.57 2.67
N SER A 2 -16.85 -26.53 3.71
CA SER A 2 -17.32 -26.71 5.09
C SER A 2 -18.16 -25.49 5.48
N LEU A 3 -19.37 -25.74 5.99
CA LEU A 3 -20.26 -24.72 6.52
C LEU A 3 -19.68 -24.24 7.86
N ILE A 4 -19.14 -23.02 7.90
CA ILE A 4 -18.77 -22.39 9.18
C ILE A 4 -20.03 -21.71 9.71
N LEU A 5 -20.65 -22.34 10.71
CA LEU A 5 -21.75 -21.76 11.48
C LEU A 5 -21.17 -20.74 12.47
N LYS A 6 -21.41 -19.45 12.22
CA LYS A 6 -21.14 -18.38 13.19
C LYS A 6 -22.18 -18.50 14.31
N ILE A 7 -21.72 -18.72 15.55
CA ILE A 7 -22.59 -18.58 16.73
C ILE A 7 -22.80 -17.07 16.93
N THR A 8 -24.03 -16.60 16.73
CA THR A 8 -24.42 -15.22 17.05
C THR A 8 -24.64 -15.08 18.56
N ASP A 9 -24.54 -13.87 19.09
CA ASP A 9 -24.88 -13.53 20.49
C ASP A 9 -23.97 -14.11 21.58
N THR A 10 -22.77 -14.58 21.23
CA THR A 10 -21.73 -14.96 22.20
C THR A 10 -20.46 -14.16 21.95
N THR A 11 -20.00 -13.39 22.94
CA THR A 11 -18.67 -12.78 22.90
C THR A 11 -17.65 -13.84 23.30
N PHE A 12 -16.86 -14.32 22.33
CA PHE A 12 -15.72 -15.20 22.62
C PHE A 12 -14.57 -14.35 23.16
N THR A 13 -14.25 -14.49 24.45
CA THR A 13 -13.14 -13.78 25.11
C THR A 13 -11.86 -14.59 25.20
N ASP A 14 -11.86 -15.80 24.65
CA ASP A 14 -10.69 -16.69 24.66
C ASP A 14 -9.68 -16.22 23.60
N ALA A 15 -8.63 -15.54 24.05
CA ALA A 15 -7.56 -15.04 23.21
C ALA A 15 -6.67 -16.14 22.60
N THR A 16 -6.88 -17.42 22.97
CA THR A 16 -6.14 -18.55 22.40
C THR A 16 -6.85 -19.15 21.18
N LEU A 17 -8.10 -18.79 20.93
CA LEU A 17 -8.83 -19.26 19.75
C LEU A 17 -8.29 -18.58 18.48
N PRO A 18 -8.01 -19.34 17.42
CA PRO A 18 -7.63 -18.76 16.13
C PRO A 18 -8.73 -17.84 15.61
N VAL A 19 -8.40 -16.56 15.42
CA VAL A 19 -9.30 -15.63 14.73
C VAL A 19 -9.24 -15.96 13.24
N LEU A 20 -10.36 -16.44 12.69
CA LEU A 20 -10.49 -16.64 11.25
C LEU A 20 -10.59 -15.28 10.55
N GLN A 21 -9.48 -14.86 9.96
CA GLN A 21 -9.44 -13.67 9.12
C GLN A 21 -10.02 -13.96 7.74
N ARG A 22 -10.48 -12.90 7.05
CA ARG A 22 -11.01 -13.02 5.69
C ARG A 22 -9.93 -13.34 4.67
N ASP A 23 -8.74 -12.79 4.87
CA ASP A 23 -7.59 -12.99 4.02
C ASP A 23 -6.46 -13.66 4.82
N GLY A 24 -5.83 -14.67 4.21
CA GLY A 24 -4.79 -15.48 4.87
C GLY A 24 -3.49 -14.72 5.16
N LEU A 25 -3.32 -13.52 4.60
CA LEU A 25 -2.19 -12.64 4.88
C LEU A 25 -2.38 -11.83 6.16
N VAL A 26 -3.61 -11.69 6.67
CA VAL A 26 -3.89 -10.81 7.81
C VAL A 26 -3.35 -11.44 9.09
N ASP A 27 -2.45 -10.71 9.75
CA ASP A 27 -1.95 -11.02 11.08
C ASP A 27 -2.20 -9.86 12.07
N ALA A 28 -1.52 -9.86 13.21
CA ALA A 28 -1.65 -8.81 14.23
C ALA A 28 -0.96 -7.48 13.87
N GLY A 29 -0.01 -7.48 12.93
CA GLY A 29 0.72 -6.31 12.45
C GLY A 29 -0.01 -5.54 11.36
N MET A 30 -0.86 -6.23 10.58
CA MET A 30 -1.60 -5.67 9.46
C MET A 30 -2.51 -4.48 9.87
N LYS A 31 -2.19 -3.27 9.39
CA LYS A 31 -2.94 -2.04 9.70
C LYS A 31 -4.14 -1.83 8.78
N PHE A 32 -4.01 -2.26 7.54
CA PHE A 32 -5.08 -2.31 6.55
C PHE A 32 -4.73 -3.29 5.44
N LEU A 33 -5.75 -3.84 4.80
CA LEU A 33 -5.63 -4.64 3.59
C LEU A 33 -6.89 -4.40 2.76
N PHE A 34 -6.69 -3.94 1.52
CA PHE A 34 -7.75 -3.77 0.54
C PHE A 34 -7.42 -4.59 -0.70
N ASP A 35 -8.35 -5.43 -1.14
CA ASP A 35 -8.28 -6.21 -2.37
C ASP A 35 -9.50 -5.84 -3.22
N PHE A 36 -9.33 -4.95 -4.19
CA PHE A 36 -10.45 -4.40 -4.97
C PHE A 36 -11.09 -5.44 -5.89
N ALA A 37 -10.41 -6.55 -6.17
CA ALA A 37 -10.95 -7.68 -6.90
C ALA A 37 -11.82 -8.60 -6.03
N ASP A 38 -11.77 -8.46 -4.70
CA ASP A 38 -12.63 -9.18 -3.76
C ASP A 38 -13.97 -8.45 -3.60
N PRO A 39 -15.12 -9.07 -3.95
CA PRO A 39 -16.45 -8.49 -3.75
C PRO A 39 -16.80 -8.19 -2.28
N TYR A 40 -16.08 -8.75 -1.30
CA TYR A 40 -16.26 -8.36 0.10
C TYR A 40 -15.63 -6.98 0.39
N CYS A 41 -14.43 -6.72 -0.16
CA CYS A 41 -13.77 -5.43 -0.07
C CYS A 41 -14.51 -4.37 -0.89
N TRP A 42 -14.86 -4.71 -2.14
CA TRP A 42 -15.54 -3.81 -3.07
C TRP A 42 -16.82 -4.42 -3.65
N PRO A 43 -17.96 -4.40 -2.92
CA PRO A 43 -19.19 -5.06 -3.36
C PRO A 43 -19.77 -4.54 -4.67
N LYS A 44 -19.50 -3.27 -5.00
CA LYS A 44 -20.03 -2.64 -6.22
C LYS A 44 -19.42 -3.24 -7.49
N GLN A 45 -18.16 -3.68 -7.44
CA GLN A 45 -17.42 -4.22 -8.59
C GLN A 45 -17.61 -3.38 -9.87
N ALA A 46 -17.60 -2.04 -9.71
CA ALA A 46 -17.76 -1.07 -10.78
C ALA A 46 -16.91 0.17 -10.47
N ALA A 47 -16.85 1.11 -11.42
CA ALA A 47 -16.12 2.37 -11.23
C ALA A 47 -16.59 3.06 -9.94
N PRO A 48 -15.66 3.46 -9.05
CA PRO A 48 -16.03 4.16 -7.85
C PRO A 48 -16.55 5.56 -8.19
N VAL A 49 -17.39 6.10 -7.32
CA VAL A 49 -17.81 7.50 -7.32
C VAL A 49 -17.36 8.15 -6.01
N ASN A 50 -17.51 9.47 -5.90
CA ASN A 50 -17.04 10.21 -4.73
C ASN A 50 -17.65 9.67 -3.42
N ASN A 51 -16.83 9.47 -2.39
CA ASN A 51 -17.20 8.91 -1.08
C ASN A 51 -17.64 7.44 -1.07
N ASP A 52 -17.40 6.68 -2.14
CA ASP A 52 -17.53 5.23 -2.09
C ASP A 52 -16.53 4.67 -1.07
N GLN A 53 -16.96 3.63 -0.35
CA GLN A 53 -16.17 3.00 0.71
C GLN A 53 -15.70 1.61 0.30
N PHE A 54 -14.44 1.32 0.59
CA PHE A 54 -13.87 -0.02 0.47
C PHE A 54 -13.74 -0.65 1.86
N THR A 55 -14.27 -1.86 2.00
CA THR A 55 -14.21 -2.59 3.27
C THR A 55 -12.79 -3.11 3.49
N ASN A 56 -12.23 -2.81 4.65
CA ASN A 56 -10.93 -3.33 5.07
C ASN A 56 -11.04 -4.82 5.41
N LEU A 57 -10.15 -5.64 4.86
CA LEU A 57 -10.13 -7.08 5.13
C LEU A 57 -9.54 -7.42 6.52
N VAL A 58 -8.88 -6.46 7.17
CA VAL A 58 -8.51 -6.55 8.58
C VAL A 58 -9.77 -6.38 9.43
N SER A 59 -10.09 -7.40 10.24
CA SER A 59 -11.30 -7.40 11.08
C SER A 59 -11.35 -6.17 11.99
N GLY A 60 -12.42 -5.38 11.88
CA GLY A 60 -12.61 -4.15 12.66
C GLY A 60 -11.80 -2.95 12.17
N GLY A 61 -11.03 -3.10 11.08
CA GLY A 61 -10.31 -2.01 10.44
C GLY A 61 -11.26 -0.98 9.81
N ALA A 62 -10.85 0.29 9.84
CA ALA A 62 -11.60 1.35 9.18
C ALA A 62 -11.55 1.20 7.65
N ALA A 63 -12.61 1.64 6.98
CA ALA A 63 -12.73 1.63 5.53
C ALA A 63 -11.78 2.64 4.87
N ALA A 64 -11.40 2.37 3.62
CA ALA A 64 -10.86 3.38 2.73
C ALA A 64 -11.99 4.10 2.00
N VAL A 65 -11.78 5.36 1.60
CA VAL A 65 -12.82 6.21 1.02
C VAL A 65 -12.30 6.90 -0.23
N THR A 66 -13.04 6.87 -1.33
CA THR A 66 -12.68 7.66 -2.52
C THR A 66 -12.93 9.14 -2.29
N PHE A 67 -12.05 9.97 -2.85
CA PHE A 67 -12.28 11.40 -2.99
C PHE A 67 -12.12 11.79 -4.46
N LEU A 68 -13.12 12.50 -4.99
CA LEU A 68 -13.24 12.83 -6.40
C LEU A 68 -13.84 14.24 -6.53
N ALA A 69 -13.15 15.18 -7.18
CA ALA A 69 -13.61 16.57 -7.21
C ALA A 69 -14.74 16.88 -8.22
N ALA A 70 -14.93 16.08 -9.30
CA ALA A 70 -16.07 16.07 -10.25
C ALA A 70 -15.68 15.25 -11.51
N PRO A 71 -16.65 14.86 -12.37
CA PRO A 71 -17.07 13.45 -12.51
C PRO A 71 -15.90 12.45 -12.56
N SER A 72 -16.06 11.33 -11.85
CA SER A 72 -15.00 10.32 -11.66
C SER A 72 -14.39 9.85 -12.98
N THR A 73 -13.07 9.97 -13.09
CA THR A 73 -12.29 9.30 -14.13
C THR A 73 -11.73 7.95 -13.66
N MET A 74 -11.71 7.70 -12.34
CA MET A 74 -11.42 6.36 -11.81
C MET A 74 -12.31 5.32 -12.47
N THR A 75 -11.68 4.23 -12.92
CA THR A 75 -12.37 3.10 -13.55
C THR A 75 -12.31 1.86 -12.68
N PHE A 76 -13.09 0.84 -13.03
CA PHE A 76 -12.92 -0.50 -12.50
C PHE A 76 -12.90 -1.48 -13.66
N ALA A 77 -11.79 -2.17 -13.84
CA ALA A 77 -11.60 -3.16 -14.90
C ALA A 77 -10.74 -4.31 -14.40
N THR A 78 -11.14 -5.53 -14.74
CA THR A 78 -10.44 -6.79 -14.39
C THR A 78 -10.04 -6.94 -12.91
N GLY A 79 -10.78 -6.30 -11.99
CA GLY A 79 -10.53 -6.36 -10.54
C GLY A 79 -9.65 -5.24 -9.99
N GLY A 80 -9.15 -4.33 -10.83
CA GLY A 80 -8.36 -3.18 -10.41
C GLY A 80 -9.13 -1.86 -10.47
N ILE A 81 -8.82 -0.96 -9.55
CA ILE A 81 -9.22 0.44 -9.62
C ILE A 81 -8.24 1.16 -10.54
N GLY A 82 -8.73 1.64 -11.68
CA GLY A 82 -7.94 2.40 -12.63
C GLY A 82 -7.85 3.87 -12.25
N PHE A 83 -6.68 4.44 -12.44
CA PHE A 83 -6.36 5.85 -12.25
C PHE A 83 -5.87 6.43 -13.58
N ASP A 84 -6.11 7.71 -13.80
CA ASP A 84 -5.69 8.40 -15.01
C ASP A 84 -4.79 9.61 -14.74
N THR A 85 -4.83 10.61 -15.62
CA THR A 85 -3.98 11.80 -15.53
C THR A 85 -4.50 12.83 -14.55
N GLU A 86 -5.72 12.66 -14.02
CA GLU A 86 -6.32 13.64 -13.13
C GLU A 86 -5.60 13.66 -11.77
N THR A 87 -5.55 14.86 -11.18
CA THR A 87 -4.86 15.12 -9.89
C THR A 87 -5.83 15.33 -8.74
N ASN A 88 -7.13 15.17 -9.01
CA ASN A 88 -8.23 15.44 -8.10
C ASN A 88 -9.03 14.17 -7.76
N GLU A 89 -8.41 13.01 -7.96
CA GLU A 89 -8.94 11.69 -7.65
C GLU A 89 -7.97 10.91 -6.77
N GLY A 90 -8.53 10.07 -5.90
CA GLY A 90 -7.74 9.18 -5.09
C GLY A 90 -8.56 8.38 -4.09
N ILE A 91 -7.84 7.57 -3.32
CA ILE A 91 -8.41 6.77 -2.23
C ILE A 91 -7.71 7.17 -0.94
N LEU A 92 -8.46 7.73 0.00
CA LEU A 92 -8.00 7.96 1.36
C LEU A 92 -7.94 6.61 2.09
N LEU A 93 -6.75 6.22 2.50
CA LEU A 93 -6.52 5.03 3.31
C LEU A 93 -6.75 5.36 4.80
N PRO A 94 -7.02 4.35 5.64
CA PRO A 94 -7.24 4.57 7.07
C PRO A 94 -6.02 5.21 7.76
N ASN A 95 -6.29 6.04 8.78
CA ASN A 95 -5.25 6.63 9.63
C ASN A 95 -4.49 5.57 10.46
N SER A 96 -4.93 4.31 10.50
CA SER A 96 -4.11 3.21 11.04
C SER A 96 -2.81 3.01 10.27
N GLY A 97 -2.70 3.54 9.05
CA GLY A 97 -1.46 3.58 8.29
C GLY A 97 -0.47 4.68 8.70
N ASN A 98 -0.87 5.61 9.58
CA ASN A 98 0.05 6.58 10.18
C ASN A 98 0.82 5.91 11.32
N LEU A 99 2.05 5.47 11.01
CA LEU A 99 2.89 4.75 11.97
C LEU A 99 3.55 5.70 12.97
N PRO A 100 3.69 5.32 14.25
CA PRO A 100 4.31 6.19 15.23
C PRO A 100 5.80 6.41 14.92
N ALA A 101 6.36 7.54 15.36
CA ALA A 101 7.75 7.91 15.09
C ALA A 101 8.80 6.89 15.57
N ASN A 102 8.47 6.12 16.61
CA ASN A 102 9.32 5.07 17.15
C ASN A 102 9.11 3.69 16.50
N ASN A 103 8.30 3.58 15.44
CA ASN A 103 8.14 2.34 14.69
C ASN A 103 9.50 1.91 14.09
N GLN A 104 9.92 0.67 14.34
CA GLN A 104 11.20 0.13 13.86
C GLN A 104 11.02 -1.00 12.84
N GLY A 105 9.88 -1.03 12.15
CA GLY A 105 9.64 -2.04 11.14
C GLY A 105 8.26 -1.90 10.53
N PHE A 106 8.21 -1.85 9.20
CA PHE A 106 6.97 -1.98 8.46
C PHE A 106 7.23 -2.48 7.05
N VAL A 107 6.17 -2.90 6.37
CA VAL A 107 6.15 -3.08 4.92
C VAL A 107 4.84 -2.56 4.34
N PHE A 108 4.95 -1.71 3.32
CA PHE A 108 3.84 -1.22 2.51
C PHE A 108 3.90 -1.84 1.12
N CYS A 109 2.80 -2.40 0.66
CA CYS A 109 2.72 -3.13 -0.60
C CYS A 109 1.57 -2.66 -1.47
N ILE A 110 1.80 -2.65 -2.80
CA ILE A 110 0.80 -2.39 -3.83
C ILE A 110 0.95 -3.43 -4.95
N TRP A 111 -0.18 -4.02 -5.36
CA TRP A 111 -0.31 -4.69 -6.65
C TRP A 111 -0.86 -3.73 -7.68
N LEU A 112 -0.10 -3.50 -8.74
CA LEU A 112 -0.46 -2.55 -9.78
C LEU A 112 -0.28 -3.10 -11.19
N LYS A 113 -1.10 -2.61 -12.12
CA LYS A 113 -0.88 -2.69 -13.56
C LYS A 113 -0.28 -1.39 -14.03
N HIS A 114 0.92 -1.46 -14.59
CA HIS A 114 1.56 -0.30 -15.20
C HIS A 114 0.95 -0.02 -16.56
N LEU A 115 0.66 1.24 -16.84
CA LEU A 115 0.30 1.71 -18.18
C LEU A 115 1.24 2.83 -18.60
N ALA A 116 1.20 3.15 -19.89
CA ALA A 116 1.97 4.27 -20.43
C ALA A 116 1.59 5.55 -19.69
N GLN A 117 2.59 6.19 -19.08
CA GLN A 117 2.38 7.47 -18.41
C GLN A 117 2.12 8.55 -19.48
N ALA A 118 1.10 9.39 -19.26
CA ALA A 118 0.74 10.42 -20.22
C ALA A 118 1.78 11.55 -20.28
N ASP A 119 2.36 11.90 -19.14
CA ASP A 119 3.49 12.83 -19.03
C ASP A 119 4.77 12.07 -18.69
N GLN A 120 5.78 12.22 -19.54
CA GLN A 120 7.06 11.53 -19.41
C GLN A 120 8.09 12.32 -18.59
N THR A 121 7.74 13.48 -18.06
CA THR A 121 8.71 14.39 -17.41
C THR A 121 8.51 14.58 -15.91
N SER A 122 7.34 14.21 -15.40
CA SER A 122 6.92 14.48 -14.03
C SER A 122 7.04 13.29 -13.08
N VAL A 123 6.66 13.57 -11.83
CA VAL A 123 6.51 12.61 -10.75
C VAL A 123 5.02 12.36 -10.54
N SER A 124 4.60 11.10 -10.66
CA SER A 124 3.21 10.68 -10.51
C SER A 124 2.98 9.95 -9.18
N ALA A 125 1.85 10.22 -8.53
CA ALA A 125 1.49 9.58 -7.27
C ALA A 125 0.88 8.18 -7.50
N VAL A 126 1.48 7.13 -6.93
CA VAL A 126 0.83 5.80 -6.91
C VAL A 126 0.15 5.57 -5.56
N GLY A 127 0.90 5.70 -4.46
CA GLY A 127 0.31 5.65 -3.13
C GLY A 127 1.33 5.61 -2.00
N GLY A 128 0.86 5.87 -0.78
CA GLY A 128 1.67 5.91 0.43
C GLY A 128 1.28 7.04 1.36
N TYR A 129 2.21 7.46 2.22
CA TYR A 129 2.03 8.56 3.16
C TYR A 129 3.23 9.51 3.13
N SER A 130 3.06 10.60 2.36
CA SER A 130 4.15 11.51 2.03
C SER A 130 3.62 12.88 1.61
N TYR A 131 4.03 13.93 2.32
CA TYR A 131 3.82 15.32 1.90
C TYR A 131 5.02 15.88 1.12
N GLN A 132 6.22 15.43 1.46
CA GLN A 132 7.46 15.81 0.79
C GLN A 132 8.42 14.64 0.83
N LEU A 133 8.70 14.05 -0.33
CA LEU A 133 9.39 12.75 -0.46
C LEU A 133 10.72 12.64 0.31
N GLY A 134 11.45 13.75 0.50
CA GLY A 134 12.76 13.76 1.18
C GLY A 134 12.74 14.06 2.69
N THR A 135 11.67 14.67 3.22
CA THR A 135 11.66 15.24 4.59
C THR A 135 10.39 14.95 5.38
N SER A 136 9.27 14.73 4.70
CA SER A 136 7.95 14.48 5.29
C SER A 136 7.33 13.29 4.57
N ASN A 137 7.94 12.11 4.77
CA ASN A 137 7.65 10.86 4.07
C ASN A 137 7.88 9.67 5.02
N GLN A 138 6.81 8.92 5.32
CA GLN A 138 6.94 7.63 6.00
C GLN A 138 7.29 6.54 5.00
N TYR A 139 6.45 6.40 3.99
CA TYR A 139 6.57 5.46 2.91
C TYR A 139 5.84 5.99 1.68
N ALA A 140 6.35 5.73 0.48
CA ALA A 140 5.61 6.01 -0.75
C ALA A 140 6.09 5.17 -1.92
N ILE A 141 5.20 4.93 -2.86
CA ILE A 141 5.53 4.46 -4.20
C ILE A 141 5.08 5.56 -5.16
N ILE A 142 6.00 6.03 -5.99
CA ILE A 142 5.73 7.05 -7.01
C ILE A 142 6.27 6.60 -8.37
N GLY A 143 5.68 7.10 -9.45
CA GLY A 143 6.26 7.04 -10.78
C GLY A 143 7.23 8.20 -10.99
N GLN A 144 8.45 7.92 -11.42
CA GLN A 144 9.44 8.91 -11.86
C GLN A 144 9.56 8.78 -13.38
N ASN A 145 8.67 9.46 -14.10
CA ASN A 145 8.45 9.20 -15.53
C ASN A 145 9.67 9.60 -16.37
N SER A 146 10.36 10.68 -15.97
CA SER A 146 11.61 11.13 -16.62
C SER A 146 12.76 10.13 -16.56
N SER A 147 12.70 9.18 -15.62
CA SER A 147 13.69 8.11 -15.46
C SER A 147 13.14 6.73 -15.82
N ASN A 148 11.87 6.63 -16.22
CA ASN A 148 11.15 5.37 -16.44
C ASN A 148 11.29 4.40 -15.25
N THR A 149 11.14 4.89 -14.03
CA THR A 149 11.24 4.07 -12.82
C THR A 149 10.12 4.33 -11.83
N TYR A 150 9.72 3.29 -11.11
CA TYR A 150 9.07 3.46 -9.83
C TYR A 150 10.12 3.77 -8.77
N ARG A 151 9.87 4.76 -7.92
CA ARG A 151 10.68 5.02 -6.74
C ARG A 151 9.91 4.65 -5.50
N MET A 152 10.50 3.75 -4.72
CA MET A 152 9.98 3.25 -3.46
C MET A 152 10.71 3.95 -2.33
N TYR A 153 10.00 4.85 -1.66
CA TYR A 153 10.50 5.70 -0.59
C TYR A 153 10.17 5.14 0.78
N ALA A 154 11.09 5.34 1.70
CA ALA A 154 10.83 5.34 3.13
C ALA A 154 11.81 6.27 3.83
N ASN A 155 11.31 7.05 4.77
CA ASN A 155 12.11 7.92 5.63
C ASN A 155 13.07 8.86 4.86
N GLY A 156 12.63 9.39 3.71
CA GLY A 156 13.42 10.30 2.87
C GLY A 156 14.44 9.64 1.95
N GLN A 157 14.64 8.32 2.06
CA GLN A 157 15.48 7.52 1.16
C GLN A 157 14.61 6.77 0.14
N SER A 158 15.21 6.30 -0.95
CA SER A 158 14.48 5.56 -1.98
C SER A 158 15.31 4.50 -2.70
N VAL A 159 14.65 3.48 -3.21
CA VAL A 159 15.17 2.56 -4.24
C VAL A 159 14.38 2.74 -5.53
N SER A 160 15.06 2.71 -6.67
CA SER A 160 14.46 2.81 -8.00
C SER A 160 14.32 1.43 -8.64
N VAL A 161 13.12 1.13 -9.15
CA VAL A 161 12.81 -0.07 -9.94
C VAL A 161 12.37 0.37 -11.34
N PRO A 162 12.89 -0.21 -12.43
CA PRO A 162 12.43 0.10 -13.77
C PRO A 162 10.92 -0.09 -13.93
N PHE A 163 10.28 0.78 -14.71
CA PHE A 163 8.93 0.50 -15.18
C PHE A 163 8.92 -0.82 -15.97
N PRO A 164 7.91 -1.68 -15.77
CA PRO A 164 7.75 -2.86 -16.59
C PRO A 164 7.18 -2.48 -17.97
N ALA A 165 6.96 -3.48 -18.83
CA ALA A 165 6.20 -3.26 -20.06
C ALA A 165 4.77 -2.76 -19.76
N ASN A 166 4.21 -1.97 -20.68
CA ASN A 166 2.81 -1.53 -20.58
C ASN A 166 1.86 -2.73 -20.47
N GLY A 167 0.92 -2.65 -19.54
CA GLY A 167 -0.04 -3.71 -19.22
C GLY A 167 0.50 -4.78 -18.27
N ALA A 168 1.78 -4.76 -17.90
CA ALA A 168 2.33 -5.69 -16.94
C ALA A 168 1.83 -5.40 -15.52
N ILE A 169 1.59 -6.47 -14.76
CA ILE A 169 1.20 -6.43 -13.36
C ILE A 169 2.40 -6.77 -12.48
N LEU A 170 2.59 -5.99 -11.42
CA LEU A 170 3.67 -6.14 -10.46
C LEU A 170 3.13 -6.06 -9.04
N GLN A 171 3.77 -6.81 -8.14
CA GLN A 171 3.76 -6.53 -6.72
C GLN A 171 4.99 -5.66 -6.41
N LEU A 172 4.79 -4.45 -5.89
CA LEU A 172 5.85 -3.57 -5.42
C LEU A 172 5.68 -3.33 -3.93
N ALA A 173 6.77 -3.39 -3.17
CA ALA A 173 6.72 -3.07 -1.75
C ALA A 173 7.99 -2.38 -1.26
N VAL A 174 7.79 -1.51 -0.28
CA VAL A 174 8.86 -0.85 0.47
C VAL A 174 8.76 -1.24 1.93
N ALA A 175 9.89 -1.58 2.54
CA ALA A 175 9.96 -1.94 3.95
C ALA A 175 11.06 -1.18 4.66
N VAL A 176 10.84 -0.90 5.94
CA VAL A 176 11.88 -0.54 6.89
C VAL A 176 12.18 -1.77 7.73
N VAL A 177 13.44 -2.16 7.82
CA VAL A 177 13.87 -3.37 8.51
C VAL A 177 15.06 -3.08 9.42
N LYS A 178 15.07 -3.67 10.61
CA LYS A 178 16.23 -3.65 11.50
C LYS A 178 17.21 -4.76 11.13
N VAL A 179 18.45 -4.39 10.82
CA VAL A 179 19.54 -5.32 10.51
C VAL A 179 20.69 -5.06 11.47
N GLY A 180 20.82 -5.94 12.47
CA GLY A 180 21.77 -5.73 13.57
C GLY A 180 21.47 -4.44 14.34
N SER A 181 22.43 -3.51 14.34
CA SER A 181 22.31 -2.19 15.01
C SER A 181 21.83 -1.07 14.08
N ASN A 182 21.48 -1.37 12.82
CA ASN A 182 21.07 -0.37 11.84
C ASN A 182 19.63 -0.60 11.35
N MET A 183 19.03 0.48 10.87
CA MET A 183 17.80 0.44 10.09
C MET A 183 18.13 0.54 8.62
N VAL A 184 17.41 -0.20 7.78
CA VAL A 184 17.56 -0.19 6.33
C VAL A 184 16.20 -0.08 5.65
N LEU A 185 16.19 0.54 4.47
CA LEU A 185 15.10 0.47 3.51
C LEU A 185 15.36 -0.72 2.59
N ARG A 186 14.33 -1.55 2.42
CA ARG A 186 14.28 -2.63 1.43
C ARG A 186 13.19 -2.39 0.43
N ALA A 187 13.52 -2.64 -0.82
CA ALA A 187 12.57 -2.71 -1.91
C ALA A 187 12.32 -4.16 -2.25
N TYR A 188 11.08 -4.46 -2.63
CA TYR A 188 10.69 -5.78 -3.10
C TYR A 188 9.87 -5.67 -4.38
N MET A 189 10.05 -6.66 -5.24
CA MET A 189 9.28 -6.84 -6.45
C MET A 189 8.93 -8.31 -6.60
N ASN A 190 7.65 -8.62 -6.79
CA ASN A 190 7.16 -9.96 -7.10
C ASN A 190 7.66 -11.05 -6.11
N GLY A 191 7.49 -10.81 -4.81
CA GLY A 191 7.88 -11.74 -3.75
C GLY A 191 9.40 -11.87 -3.53
N ALA A 192 10.22 -11.02 -4.13
CA ALA A 192 11.67 -11.05 -3.96
C ALA A 192 12.22 -9.66 -3.60
N GLN A 193 13.32 -9.62 -2.84
CA GLN A 193 14.04 -8.37 -2.61
C GLN A 193 14.63 -7.86 -3.92
N TYR A 194 14.47 -6.57 -4.17
CA TYR A 194 15.03 -5.87 -5.32
C TYR A 194 16.18 -4.96 -4.88
N GLY A 195 17.36 -5.19 -5.46
CA GLY A 195 18.55 -4.41 -5.14
C GLY A 195 19.09 -4.65 -3.71
N ALA A 196 20.06 -3.83 -3.33
CA ALA A 196 20.68 -3.89 -2.00
C ALA A 196 19.92 -3.03 -0.98
N ASP A 197 20.15 -3.33 0.30
CA ASP A 197 19.66 -2.52 1.43
C ASP A 197 20.19 -1.08 1.33
N VAL A 198 19.32 -0.10 1.56
CA VAL A 198 19.70 1.32 1.68
C VAL A 198 19.71 1.70 3.16
N GLY A 199 20.85 2.18 3.67
CA GLY A 199 20.99 2.54 5.08
C GLY A 199 20.10 3.72 5.49
N LEU A 200 19.39 3.59 6.61
CA LEU A 200 18.57 4.65 7.22
C LEU A 200 19.17 5.19 8.53
N GLY A 201 20.29 4.63 8.98
CA GLY A 201 21.00 5.03 10.20
C GLY A 201 20.93 4.00 11.33
N ALA A 202 21.41 4.39 12.51
CA ALA A 202 21.46 3.51 13.68
C ALA A 202 20.07 3.28 14.28
N ALA A 203 19.76 2.05 14.66
CA ALA A 203 18.46 1.67 15.24
C ALA A 203 18.18 2.31 16.61
N SER A 204 19.22 2.70 17.36
CA SER A 204 19.07 3.36 18.66
C SER A 204 18.59 4.80 18.58
N THR A 205 18.82 5.46 17.44
CA THR A 205 18.45 6.86 17.19
C THR A 205 17.47 7.00 16.02
N PHE A 206 17.04 5.89 15.44
CA PHE A 206 16.11 5.90 14.33
C PHE A 206 14.76 6.47 14.78
N SER A 207 14.26 7.40 13.98
CA SER A 207 12.89 7.91 14.08
C SER A 207 12.31 7.90 12.69
N LEU A 208 11.13 7.31 12.55
CA LEU A 208 10.36 7.36 11.33
C LEU A 208 9.83 8.80 11.13
N ASN A 209 10.16 9.40 10.00
CA ASN A 209 9.70 10.74 9.61
C ASN A 209 8.19 10.82 9.73
N GLN A 210 7.69 11.88 10.36
CA GLN A 210 6.25 12.09 10.49
C GLN A 210 5.76 13.01 9.38
N VAL A 211 4.58 12.73 8.84
CA VAL A 211 3.95 13.61 7.85
C VAL A 211 3.25 14.73 8.60
N ALA A 212 3.92 15.88 8.70
CA ALA A 212 3.44 17.05 9.42
C ALA A 212 2.75 18.05 8.47
N SER A 213 1.64 17.65 7.84
CA SER A 213 0.87 18.55 6.97
C SER A 213 -0.63 18.36 7.15
N ALA A 214 -1.36 19.48 7.25
CA ALA A 214 -2.82 19.46 7.23
C ALA A 214 -3.38 19.03 5.86
N GLN A 215 -2.56 19.05 4.81
CA GLN A 215 -2.96 18.67 3.45
C GLN A 215 -2.94 17.15 3.22
N MET A 216 -2.32 16.38 4.12
CA MET A 216 -2.33 14.91 4.09
C MET A 216 -2.51 14.38 5.51
N ALA A 217 -3.77 14.22 5.91
CA ALA A 217 -4.11 13.70 7.23
C ALA A 217 -4.02 12.16 7.31
N CYS A 218 -3.95 11.48 6.16
CA CYS A 218 -3.88 10.03 6.07
C CYS A 218 -3.03 9.59 4.87
N PRO A 219 -2.66 8.30 4.79
CA PRO A 219 -2.10 7.72 3.57
C PRO A 219 -3.13 7.70 2.45
N GLU A 220 -2.68 7.66 1.20
CA GLU A 220 -3.55 7.77 0.03
C GLU A 220 -3.05 6.90 -1.13
N LEU A 221 -3.95 6.59 -2.08
CA LEU A 221 -3.64 6.01 -3.38
C LEU A 221 -4.07 6.97 -4.50
N GLY A 222 -3.30 7.05 -5.59
CA GLY A 222 -3.57 7.92 -6.74
C GLY A 222 -3.24 9.40 -6.51
N PHE A 223 -3.04 9.81 -5.26
CA PHE A 223 -2.67 11.16 -4.87
C PHE A 223 -1.65 11.13 -3.75
N LEU A 224 -0.64 12.00 -3.84
CA LEU A 224 0.35 12.25 -2.80
C LEU A 224 0.82 13.69 -2.93
N ALA A 225 0.76 14.46 -1.85
CA ALA A 225 1.34 15.79 -1.86
C ALA A 225 2.86 15.71 -2.11
N GLY A 226 3.35 16.59 -2.99
CA GLY A 226 4.74 16.55 -3.48
C GLY A 226 4.96 15.68 -4.73
N ALA A 227 3.94 14.98 -5.22
CA ALA A 227 3.87 14.49 -6.60
C ALA A 227 2.99 15.42 -7.43
N GLY A 228 3.38 15.69 -8.68
CA GLY A 228 2.80 16.77 -9.47
C GLY A 228 1.67 16.36 -10.42
N GLN A 229 1.49 15.06 -10.67
CA GLN A 229 0.57 14.55 -11.71
C GLN A 229 -0.12 13.24 -11.29
N GLY A 230 -1.24 12.96 -11.95
CA GLY A 230 -1.92 11.66 -11.88
C GLY A 230 -1.03 10.54 -12.42
N TRP A 231 -1.18 9.34 -11.85
CA TRP A 231 -0.51 8.14 -12.32
C TRP A 231 -1.46 7.32 -13.17
N VAL A 232 -1.02 6.92 -14.35
CA VAL A 232 -1.84 6.08 -15.23
C VAL A 232 -1.57 4.61 -14.95
N GLY A 233 -2.59 3.90 -14.51
CA GLY A 233 -2.49 2.47 -14.20
C GLY A 233 -3.71 1.94 -13.47
N SER A 234 -3.59 0.77 -12.86
CA SER A 234 -4.63 0.25 -11.97
C SER A 234 -4.05 -0.39 -10.74
N ILE A 235 -4.69 -0.21 -9.58
CA ILE A 235 -4.32 -0.87 -8.32
C ILE A 235 -5.35 -1.97 -8.03
N TYR A 236 -4.86 -3.18 -7.75
CA TYR A 236 -5.70 -4.34 -7.45
C TYR A 236 -5.79 -4.59 -5.95
N ARG A 237 -4.67 -4.37 -5.26
CA ARG A 237 -4.55 -4.70 -3.84
C ARG A 237 -3.50 -3.81 -3.20
N THR A 238 -3.76 -3.37 -1.97
CA THR A 238 -2.75 -2.68 -1.16
C THR A 238 -2.89 -3.07 0.30
N TRP A 239 -1.77 -3.05 1.02
CA TRP A 239 -1.75 -3.33 2.44
C TRP A 239 -0.52 -2.71 3.11
N LEU A 240 -0.61 -2.56 4.42
CA LEU A 240 0.49 -2.13 5.29
C LEU A 240 0.55 -3.05 6.51
N ASP A 241 1.74 -3.55 6.80
CA ASP A 241 2.02 -4.34 7.99
C ASP A 241 3.07 -3.65 8.87
N ASP A 242 2.81 -3.56 10.17
CA ASP A 242 3.76 -3.11 11.19
C ASP A 242 4.57 -4.29 11.73
N THR A 243 5.56 -4.68 10.93
CA THR A 243 6.50 -5.75 11.28
C THR A 243 7.40 -5.41 12.47
N GLY A 244 7.50 -4.13 12.84
CA GLY A 244 8.20 -3.70 14.04
C GLY A 244 7.50 -4.16 15.33
N SER A 245 6.18 -4.30 15.29
CA SER A 245 5.37 -4.81 16.40
C SER A 245 5.35 -6.35 16.49
N THR A 246 5.46 -7.04 15.36
CA THR A 246 5.34 -8.51 15.29
C THR A 246 6.68 -9.24 15.18
N GLY A 247 7.72 -8.56 14.67
CA GLY A 247 9.03 -9.14 14.36
C GLY A 247 9.03 -10.04 13.12
N VAL A 248 7.94 -10.08 12.35
CA VAL A 248 7.83 -10.90 11.13
C VAL A 248 8.74 -10.33 10.04
N ASP A 249 9.40 -11.20 9.28
CA ASP A 249 10.21 -10.79 8.13
C ASP A 249 9.30 -10.34 6.97
N PRO A 250 9.42 -9.09 6.48
CA PRO A 250 8.66 -8.61 5.33
C PRO A 250 8.74 -9.53 4.11
N LEU A 251 9.89 -10.18 3.87
CA LEU A 251 10.05 -11.06 2.70
C LEU A 251 9.08 -12.24 2.76
N ALA A 252 8.86 -12.81 3.94
CA ALA A 252 7.95 -13.95 4.11
C ALA A 252 6.49 -13.55 3.81
N ILE A 253 6.06 -12.38 4.28
CA ILE A 253 4.72 -11.82 4.00
C ILE A 253 4.56 -11.62 2.49
N LEU A 254 5.54 -10.98 1.85
CA LEU A 254 5.49 -10.67 0.42
C LEU A 254 5.49 -11.93 -0.46
N GLN A 255 6.25 -12.96 -0.09
CA GLN A 255 6.26 -14.25 -0.78
C GLN A 255 4.91 -14.95 -0.67
N ALA A 256 4.30 -14.95 0.51
CA ALA A 256 2.97 -15.51 0.71
C ALA A 256 1.91 -14.76 -0.12
N ASP A 257 1.92 -13.43 -0.09
CA ASP A 257 1.03 -12.58 -0.88
C ASP A 257 1.22 -12.82 -2.39
N TYR A 258 2.47 -12.93 -2.87
CA TYR A 258 2.78 -13.20 -4.27
C TYR A 258 2.31 -14.57 -4.74
N ALA A 259 2.52 -15.61 -3.93
CA ALA A 259 2.11 -16.97 -4.25
C ALA A 259 0.58 -17.10 -4.43
N VAL A 260 -0.20 -16.34 -3.65
CA VAL A 260 -1.67 -16.36 -3.72
C VAL A 260 -2.20 -15.50 -4.86
N ASN A 261 -1.59 -14.35 -5.12
CA ASN A 261 -2.20 -13.30 -5.94
C ASN A 261 -1.64 -13.16 -7.36
N SER A 262 -0.43 -13.67 -7.63
CA SER A 262 0.21 -13.53 -8.96
C SER A 262 -0.61 -14.10 -10.12
N ALA A 263 -1.40 -15.15 -9.88
CA ALA A 263 -2.30 -15.74 -10.87
C ALA A 263 -3.72 -15.15 -10.86
N ARG A 264 -4.09 -14.38 -9.82
CA ARG A 264 -5.42 -13.76 -9.70
C ARG A 264 -5.55 -12.48 -10.51
N PHE A 265 -4.47 -11.71 -10.63
CA PHE A 265 -4.48 -10.41 -11.30
C PHE A 265 -4.03 -10.53 -12.77
N THR A 266 -4.80 -9.93 -13.69
CA THR A 266 -4.60 -9.96 -15.15
C THR A 266 -4.86 -8.61 -15.82
#